data_AF-A0A4Y8K6P2-F1
#
_entry.id   AF-A0A4Y8K6P2-F1
#
_cell.length_a   1.000
_cell.length_b   1.000
_cell.length_c   1.000
_cell.angle_alpha   90.00
_cell.angle_beta   90.00
_cell.angle_gamma   90.00
#
_symmetry.space_group_name_H-M   'P 1'
#
loop_
_entity.id
_entity.type
_entity.pdbx_description
1 polymer ?
#
loop_
_entity_poly.entity_id
_entity_poly.type
_entity_poly.pdbx_seq_one_letter_code
_entity_poly.pdbx_strand_id
1 'polypeptide(L)'
;MNRFTFAASAVLLAVTLTGCTTAPEALTDAEFYDMATSLEFFSTYAETSLDDVAAGVCSEMSGNDTETAWLLTIKALTDAGVPARDAGSFTAFTTAARCPDMMDRLSDA
;
A
#
# COMPACT_ATOMS: atom_id res chain seq x y z
N MET A 1 -45.57 -26.87 42.82
CA MET A 1 -45.58 -25.44 42.46
C MET A 1 -44.14 -25.00 42.28
N ASN A 2 -43.59 -25.16 41.07
CA ASN A 2 -42.20 -24.77 40.78
C ASN A 2 -42.22 -23.50 39.93
N ARG A 3 -41.59 -22.46 40.46
CA ARG A 3 -41.50 -21.12 39.89
C ARG A 3 -40.47 -21.13 38.77
N PHE A 4 -40.91 -20.84 37.54
CA PHE A 4 -40.02 -20.51 36.42
C PHE A 4 -39.57 -19.06 36.58
N THR A 5 -38.40 -18.87 37.18
CA THR A 5 -37.73 -17.57 37.19
C THR A 5 -37.03 -17.39 35.85
N PHE A 6 -37.62 -16.57 34.99
CA PHE A 6 -36.99 -16.07 33.76
C PHE A 6 -35.85 -15.12 34.13
N ALA A 7 -34.62 -15.64 34.16
CA ALA A 7 -33.41 -14.82 34.20
C ALA A 7 -33.02 -14.45 32.77
N ALA A 8 -33.57 -13.33 32.28
CA ALA A 8 -33.13 -12.69 31.04
C ALA A 8 -31.70 -12.15 31.24
N SER A 9 -30.71 -12.98 30.93
CA SER A 9 -29.31 -12.55 30.90
C SER A 9 -29.05 -11.89 29.56
N ALA A 10 -29.26 -10.57 29.51
CA ALA A 10 -28.77 -9.71 28.44
C ALA A 10 -27.23 -9.70 28.53
N VAL A 11 -26.58 -10.61 27.81
CA VAL A 11 -25.16 -10.50 27.53
C VAL A 11 -25.00 -9.35 26.54
N LEU A 12 -24.68 -8.18 27.09
CA LEU A 12 -24.20 -7.04 26.30
C LEU A 12 -22.91 -7.48 25.60
N LEU A 13 -23.01 -7.76 24.30
CA LEU A 13 -21.88 -7.80 23.39
C LEU A 13 -21.30 -6.38 23.31
N ALA A 14 -20.43 -6.05 24.25
CA ALA A 14 -19.51 -4.93 24.08
C ALA A 14 -18.34 -5.40 23.20
N VAL A 15 -18.62 -5.57 21.90
CA VAL A 15 -17.55 -5.53 20.90
C VAL A 15 -17.20 -4.05 20.77
N THR A 16 -16.29 -3.58 21.62
CA THR A 16 -15.64 -2.29 21.39
C THR A 16 -14.74 -2.47 20.18
N LEU A 17 -15.32 -2.33 18.99
CA LEU A 17 -14.60 -1.92 17.79
C LEU A 17 -14.11 -0.49 18.04
N THR A 18 -13.15 -0.32 18.94
CA THR A 18 -12.22 0.79 18.85
C THR A 18 -11.45 0.53 17.56
N GLY A 19 -11.97 1.10 16.47
CA GLY A 19 -11.32 1.08 15.18
C GLY A 19 -9.94 1.71 15.35
N CYS A 20 -8.93 0.86 15.54
CA CYS A 20 -7.58 1.20 15.17
C CYS A 20 -7.57 1.19 13.64
N THR A 21 -7.93 2.32 13.04
CA THR A 21 -7.44 2.67 11.70
C THR A 21 -5.95 2.94 11.86
N THR A 22 -5.17 1.90 12.10
CA THR A 22 -3.72 1.98 11.97
C THR A 22 -3.50 1.90 10.48
N ALA A 23 -3.03 3.00 9.87
CA ALA A 23 -2.52 2.96 8.51
C ALA A 23 -1.59 1.74 8.38
N PRO A 24 -1.62 1.02 7.25
CA PRO A 24 -0.72 -0.12 7.04
C PRO A 24 0.70 0.28 7.42
N GLU A 25 1.36 -0.51 8.27
CA GLU A 25 2.74 -0.23 8.61
C GLU A 25 3.56 -0.20 7.32
N ALA A 26 4.31 0.88 7.12
CA ALA A 26 5.11 1.05 5.92
C ALA A 26 6.12 -0.10 5.79
N LEU A 27 6.35 -0.57 4.57
CA LEU A 27 7.39 -1.57 4.31
C LEU A 27 8.75 -1.01 4.74
N THR A 28 9.58 -1.85 5.34
CA THR A 28 10.97 -1.49 5.66
C THR A 28 11.80 -1.37 4.38
N ASP A 29 12.94 -0.67 4.44
CA ASP A 29 13.87 -0.56 3.32
C ASP A 29 14.31 -1.94 2.80
N ALA A 30 14.60 -2.88 3.71
CA ALA A 30 15.00 -4.23 3.36
C ALA A 30 13.90 -4.99 2.60
N GLU A 31 12.64 -4.87 3.03
CA GLU A 31 11.49 -5.47 2.34
C GLU A 31 11.25 -4.82 0.99
N PHE A 32 11.39 -3.49 0.89
CA PHE A 32 11.29 -2.77 -0.37
C PHE A 32 12.32 -3.27 -1.38
N TYR A 33 13.60 -3.33 -1.01
CA TYR A 33 14.65 -3.78 -1.93
C TYR A 33 14.51 -5.25 -2.30
N ASP A 34 14.12 -6.13 -1.36
CA ASP A 34 13.85 -7.54 -1.64
C ASP A 34 12.70 -7.69 -2.66
N MET A 35 11.58 -6.99 -2.44
CA MET A 35 10.45 -7.02 -3.35
C MET A 35 10.77 -6.38 -4.71
N ALA A 36 11.47 -5.24 -4.72
CA ALA A 36 11.86 -4.57 -5.95
C ALA A 36 12.81 -5.43 -6.80
N THR A 37 13.82 -6.04 -6.19
CA THR A 37 14.77 -6.91 -6.90
C THR A 37 14.18 -8.27 -7.28
N SER A 38 13.03 -8.67 -6.70
CA SER A 38 12.26 -9.82 -7.16
C SER A 38 11.60 -9.62 -8.53
N LEU A 39 11.44 -8.37 -8.98
CA LEU A 39 10.94 -8.04 -10.30
C LEU A 39 12.08 -8.19 -11.33
N GLU A 40 11.85 -8.98 -12.37
CA GLU A 40 12.90 -9.35 -13.35
C GLU A 40 13.61 -8.12 -13.91
N PHE A 41 12.86 -7.08 -14.28
CA PHE A 41 13.40 -5.84 -14.81
C PHE A 41 14.36 -5.11 -13.84
N PHE A 42 14.04 -5.13 -12.54
CA PHE A 42 14.75 -4.38 -11.50
C PHE A 42 15.80 -5.22 -10.76
N SER A 43 15.87 -6.53 -11.02
CA SER A 43 16.77 -7.49 -10.33
C SER A 43 18.27 -7.15 -10.39
N THR A 44 18.68 -6.35 -11.37
CA THR A 44 20.09 -5.96 -11.57
C THR A 44 20.39 -4.50 -11.18
N TYR A 45 19.37 -3.76 -10.73
CA TYR A 45 19.53 -2.37 -10.34
C TYR A 45 20.22 -2.29 -8.98
N ALA A 46 21.14 -1.34 -8.83
CA ALA A 46 21.68 -0.99 -7.52
C ALA A 46 20.60 -0.30 -6.66
N GLU A 47 20.68 -0.45 -5.34
CA GLU A 47 19.73 0.18 -4.40
C GLU A 47 19.57 1.69 -4.65
N THR A 48 20.68 2.40 -4.91
CA THR A 48 20.63 3.84 -5.24
C THR A 48 19.80 4.14 -6.48
N SER A 49 19.84 3.27 -7.50
CA SER A 49 19.02 3.43 -8.70
C SER A 49 17.56 3.07 -8.44
N LEU A 50 17.28 2.11 -7.57
CA LEU A 50 15.91 1.81 -7.13
C LEU A 50 15.32 3.00 -6.37
N ASP A 51 16.10 3.65 -5.51
CA ASP A 51 15.68 4.84 -4.77
C ASP A 51 15.42 6.04 -5.69
N ASP A 52 16.25 6.24 -6.73
CA ASP A 52 16.02 7.30 -7.72
C ASP A 52 14.68 7.10 -8.47
N VAL A 53 14.39 5.86 -8.89
CA VAL A 53 13.11 5.53 -9.56
C VAL A 53 11.94 5.68 -8.58
N ALA A 54 12.12 5.24 -7.33
CA ALA A 54 11.10 5.32 -6.29
C ALA A 54 10.76 6.79 -5.93
N ALA A 55 11.76 7.67 -5.88
CA ALA A 55 11.55 9.10 -5.67
C ALA A 55 10.72 9.71 -6.79
N GLY A 56 10.93 9.28 -8.05
CA GLY A 56 10.12 9.69 -9.20
C GLY A 56 8.65 9.29 -9.04
N VAL A 57 8.39 8.05 -8.62
CA VAL A 57 7.03 7.53 -8.34
C VAL A 57 6.31 8.38 -7.27
N CYS A 58 6.95 8.61 -6.12
CA CYS A 58 6.33 9.40 -5.06
C CYS A 58 6.13 10.87 -5.45
N SER A 59 7.04 11.45 -6.24
CA SER A 59 6.90 12.81 -6.78
C SER A 59 5.66 12.94 -7.65
N GLU A 60 5.45 12.03 -8.61
CA GLU A 60 4.29 12.08 -9.50
C GLU A 60 2.97 11.88 -8.77
N MET A 61 2.94 11.00 -7.75
CA MET A 61 1.76 10.79 -6.91
C MET A 61 1.38 11.98 -6.03
N SER A 62 2.34 12.83 -5.67
CA SER A 62 2.08 14.02 -4.84
C SER A 62 1.43 15.19 -5.62
N GLY A 63 1.54 15.20 -6.95
CA GLY A 63 1.13 16.32 -7.79
C GLY A 63 -0.28 16.25 -8.39
N ASN A 64 -0.96 15.11 -8.31
CA ASN A 64 -2.21 14.83 -9.04
C ASN A 64 -3.29 14.17 -8.15
N ASP A 65 -4.51 14.01 -8.68
CA ASP A 65 -5.50 13.11 -8.10
C ASP A 65 -4.98 11.66 -8.12
N THR A 66 -5.33 10.85 -7.12
CA THR A 66 -4.64 9.58 -6.84
C THR A 66 -4.73 8.59 -7.99
N GLU A 67 -5.92 8.48 -8.61
CA GLU A 67 -6.17 7.55 -9.71
C GLU A 67 -5.39 7.97 -10.97
N THR A 68 -5.44 9.25 -11.34
CA THR A 68 -4.66 9.77 -12.47
C THR A 68 -3.17 9.66 -12.21
N ALA A 69 -2.70 9.96 -11.00
CA ALA A 69 -1.28 9.88 -10.66
C ALA A 69 -0.74 8.45 -10.75
N TRP A 70 -1.53 7.48 -10.30
CA TRP A 70 -1.19 6.06 -10.41
C TRP A 70 -1.04 5.63 -11.86
N LEU A 71 -2.03 5.98 -12.71
CA LEU A 71 -2.00 5.66 -14.14
C LEU A 71 -0.84 6.36 -14.87
N LEU A 72 -0.56 7.62 -14.55
CA LEU A 72 0.56 8.37 -15.13
C LEU A 72 1.91 7.80 -14.71
N THR A 73 2.05 7.34 -13.46
CA THR A 73 3.27 6.72 -12.95
C THR A 73 3.55 5.40 -13.68
N ILE A 74 2.55 4.52 -13.78
CA ILE A 74 2.68 3.27 -14.54
C ILE A 74 3.01 3.58 -15.99
N LYS A 75 2.33 4.57 -16.60
CA LYS A 75 2.62 5.00 -17.96
C LYS A 75 4.08 5.44 -18.12
N ALA A 76 4.58 6.31 -17.24
CA ALA A 76 5.95 6.81 -17.30
C ALA A 76 6.99 5.68 -17.22
N LEU A 77 6.78 4.71 -16.31
CA LEU A 77 7.64 3.53 -16.22
C LEU A 77 7.57 2.67 -17.50
N THR A 78 6.38 2.46 -18.04
CA THR A 78 6.23 1.69 -19.29
C THR A 78 6.82 2.40 -20.51
N ASP A 79 6.71 3.73 -20.59
CA ASP A 79 7.33 4.54 -21.64
C ASP A 79 8.87 4.47 -21.54
N ALA A 80 9.42 4.25 -20.34
CA ALA A 80 10.84 4.00 -20.09
C ALA A 80 11.28 2.54 -20.34
N GLY A 81 10.37 1.67 -20.80
CA GLY A 81 10.66 0.28 -21.17
C GLY A 81 10.45 -0.74 -20.05
N VAL A 82 9.92 -0.34 -18.88
CA VAL A 82 9.54 -1.27 -17.82
C VAL A 82 8.31 -2.08 -18.28
N PRO A 83 8.32 -3.42 -18.20
CA PRO A 83 7.13 -4.22 -18.46
C PRO A 83 5.95 -3.75 -17.60
N ALA A 84 4.74 -3.66 -18.16
CA ALA A 84 3.58 -3.13 -17.44
C ALA A 84 3.28 -3.84 -16.11
N ARG A 85 3.55 -5.15 -16.05
CA ARG A 85 3.44 -5.94 -14.83
C ARG A 85 4.41 -5.45 -13.76
N ASP A 86 5.69 -5.32 -14.10
CA ASP A 86 6.75 -4.89 -13.18
C ASP A 86 6.56 -3.43 -12.80
N ALA A 87 6.10 -2.58 -13.71
CA ALA A 87 5.77 -1.18 -13.43
C ALA A 87 4.67 -1.05 -12.37
N GLY A 88 3.59 -1.82 -12.49
CA GLY A 88 2.51 -1.83 -11.51
C GLY A 88 2.97 -2.34 -10.14
N SER A 89 3.71 -3.45 -10.10
CA SER A 89 4.24 -4.00 -8.85
C SER A 89 5.26 -3.08 -8.19
N PHE A 90 6.19 -2.52 -8.96
CA PHE A 90 7.18 -1.57 -8.44
C PHE A 90 6.54 -0.30 -7.88
N THR A 91 5.53 0.22 -8.58
CA THR A 91 4.74 1.36 -8.09
C THR A 91 4.10 1.01 -6.75
N ALA A 92 3.44 -0.15 -6.62
CA ALA A 92 2.83 -0.59 -5.37
C ALA A 92 3.83 -0.72 -4.21
N PHE A 93 4.96 -1.39 -4.43
CA PHE A 93 6.00 -1.54 -3.41
C PHE A 93 6.59 -0.20 -2.99
N THR A 94 6.84 0.68 -3.96
CA THR A 94 7.31 2.04 -3.71
C THR A 94 6.32 2.83 -2.88
N THR A 95 5.04 2.83 -3.24
CA THR A 95 4.00 3.54 -2.48
C THR A 95 3.93 3.04 -1.04
N ALA A 96 3.96 1.72 -0.85
CA ALA A 96 3.90 1.11 0.47
C ALA A 96 5.13 1.38 1.35
N ALA A 97 6.32 1.54 0.75
CA ALA A 97 7.57 1.76 1.48
C ALA A 97 7.93 3.24 1.67
N ARG A 98 7.72 4.07 0.65
CA ARG A 98 8.32 5.41 0.52
C ARG A 98 7.32 6.56 0.60
N CYS A 99 6.06 6.31 0.24
CA CYS A 99 5.00 7.33 0.31
C CYS A 99 3.68 6.73 0.86
N PRO A 100 3.69 6.22 2.11
CA PRO A 100 2.59 5.47 2.69
C PRO A 100 1.29 6.29 2.81
N ASP A 101 1.37 7.62 2.96
CA ASP A 101 0.20 8.50 2.95
C ASP A 101 -0.64 8.40 1.65
N MET A 102 -0.03 7.91 0.55
CA MET A 102 -0.72 7.68 -0.71
C MET A 102 -1.46 6.33 -0.75
N MET A 103 -1.09 5.36 0.09
CA MET A 103 -1.83 4.09 0.21
C MET A 103 -3.23 4.33 0.77
N ASP A 104 -3.35 5.18 1.80
CA ASP A 104 -4.65 5.55 2.36
C ASP A 104 -5.55 6.23 1.30
N ARG A 105 -4.93 7.03 0.41
CA ARG A 105 -5.62 7.67 -0.72
C ARG A 105 -6.05 6.69 -1.82
N LEU A 106 -5.40 5.53 -1.94
CA LEU A 106 -5.75 4.48 -2.90
C LEU A 106 -6.87 3.58 -2.36
N SER A 107 -6.98 3.41 -1.04
CA SER A 107 -8.07 2.61 -0.43
C SER A 107 -9.43 3.30 -0.41
N ASP A 108 -9.46 4.63 -0.58
CA ASP A 108 -10.68 5.45 -0.59
C ASP A 108 -11.21 5.76 -2.01
N ALA A 109 -10.48 5.36 -3.05
CA ALA A 109 -10.85 5.52 -4.47
C ALA A 109 -11.68 4.32 -4.96
#